data_AF-A0A7W8WF72-F1
#
_entry.id   AF-A0A7W8WF72-F1
#
_cell.length_a   1.000
_cell.length_b   1.000
_cell.length_c   1.000
_cell.angle_alpha   90.00
_cell.angle_beta   90.00
_cell.angle_gamma   90.00
#
_symmetry.space_group_name_H-M   'P 1'
#
loop_
_entity.id
_entity.type
_entity.pdbx_description
1 polymer ?
#
loop_
_entity_poly.entity_id
_entity_poly.type
_entity_poly.pdbx_seq_one_letter_code
_entity_poly.pdbx_strand_id
1 'polypeptide(L)'
;MLVSSAVPQDQLAAGSIERGQVRDLKLAYKGGSSVVTVPPNVPIVTLTPAKRSDLTPGKKAFIVATPASQGTYVAQRVVVEKNGVVAPM
;
A
#
# COMPACT_ATOMS: atom_id res chain seq x y z
N MET A 1 9.27 -3.46 23.81
CA MET A 1 7.87 -3.95 23.79
C MET A 1 7.44 -4.07 22.34
N LEU A 2 7.49 -5.31 21.82
CA LEU A 2 7.20 -5.63 20.43
C LEU A 2 5.68 -5.59 20.22
N VAL A 3 5.21 -4.82 19.24
CA VAL A 3 3.86 -4.98 18.71
C VAL A 3 3.99 -5.25 17.22
N SER A 4 4.07 -6.55 16.92
CA SER A 4 3.86 -7.10 15.59
C SER A 4 2.36 -7.00 15.33
N SER A 5 1.92 -6.09 14.46
CA SER A 5 0.53 -5.99 14.02
C SER A 5 0.40 -6.62 12.64
N ALA A 6 -0.12 -7.84 12.65
CA ALA A 6 -0.68 -8.67 11.59
C ALA A 6 -0.75 -8.07 10.17
N VAL A 7 -0.08 -8.74 9.25
CA VAL A 7 -0.48 -8.84 7.84
C VAL A 7 -1.89 -9.45 7.82
N PRO A 8 -2.91 -8.83 7.20
CA PRO A 8 -4.22 -9.46 7.01
C PRO A 8 -4.03 -10.82 6.29
N GLN A 9 -4.55 -11.88 6.89
CA GLN A 9 -4.30 -13.28 6.52
C GLN A 9 -4.81 -13.68 5.12
N ASP A 10 -5.57 -12.82 4.44
CA ASP A 10 -6.16 -13.07 3.11
C ASP A 10 -5.44 -12.36 1.94
N GLN A 11 -4.28 -11.76 2.17
CA GLN A 11 -3.52 -11.12 1.09
C GLN A 11 -2.02 -11.35 1.21
N LEU A 12 -1.62 -12.63 1.26
CA LEU A 12 -0.23 -13.01 1.10
C LEU A 12 0.11 -13.04 -0.41
N ALA A 13 0.52 -11.88 -0.95
CA ALA A 13 1.29 -11.82 -2.18
C ALA A 13 2.77 -11.69 -1.83
N ALA A 14 3.46 -12.82 -1.63
CA ALA A 14 4.92 -12.85 -1.58
C ALA A 14 5.44 -12.91 -3.03
N GLY A 15 5.73 -11.74 -3.62
CA GLY A 15 6.34 -11.63 -4.94
C GLY A 15 7.83 -11.30 -4.81
N SER A 16 8.70 -12.17 -5.32
CA SER A 16 10.13 -11.88 -5.50
C SER A 16 10.33 -10.98 -6.72
N ILE A 17 11.13 -9.92 -6.61
CA ILE A 17 11.35 -8.94 -7.68
C ILE A 17 12.67 -9.26 -8.39
N GLU A 18 12.61 -9.94 -9.53
CA GLU A 18 13.77 -10.07 -10.44
C GLU A 18 13.59 -9.11 -11.62
N ARG A 19 14.60 -8.27 -11.84
CA ARG A 19 14.56 -7.16 -12.80
C ARG A 19 14.64 -7.73 -14.22
N GLY A 20 13.52 -7.70 -14.97
CA GLY A 20 13.50 -7.99 -16.41
C GLY A 20 12.62 -9.15 -16.90
N GLN A 21 11.87 -9.83 -16.03
CA GLN A 21 10.92 -10.87 -16.44
C GLN A 21 9.47 -10.52 -16.08
N VAL A 22 8.55 -11.09 -16.86
CA VAL A 22 7.12 -11.17 -16.52
C VAL A 22 6.98 -11.59 -15.06
N ARG A 23 6.21 -10.84 -14.27
CA ARG A 23 6.07 -11.11 -12.83
C ARG A 23 4.77 -11.85 -12.59
N ASP A 24 4.87 -13.14 -12.29
CA ASP A 24 3.73 -13.94 -11.83
C ASP A 24 3.60 -13.82 -10.32
N LEU A 25 2.52 -13.19 -9.86
CA LEU A 25 2.18 -13.08 -8.45
C LEU A 25 1.32 -14.27 -8.05
N LYS A 26 1.87 -15.15 -7.21
CA LYS A 26 1.11 -16.24 -6.61
C LYS A 26 0.39 -15.72 -5.37
N LEU A 27 -0.94 -15.73 -5.40
CA LEU A 27 -1.79 -15.35 -4.29
C LEU A 27 -2.32 -16.61 -3.61
N ALA A 28 -2.06 -16.75 -2.31
CA ALA A 28 -2.74 -17.73 -1.47
C ALA A 28 -3.77 -17.01 -0.60
N TYR A 29 -5.00 -17.52 -0.59
CA TYR A 29 -6.09 -16.97 0.23
C TYR A 29 -6.97 -18.10 0.75
N LYS A 30 -7.84 -17.81 1.73
CA LYS A 30 -8.70 -18.82 2.32
C LYS A 30 -9.60 -19.45 1.25
N GLY A 31 -9.33 -20.71 0.93
CA GLY A 31 -10.09 -21.51 -0.05
C GLY A 31 -9.39 -21.75 -1.39
N GLY A 32 -8.17 -21.25 -1.62
CA GLY A 32 -7.43 -21.58 -2.84
C GLY A 32 -6.18 -20.73 -3.11
N SER A 33 -5.64 -20.89 -4.32
CA SER A 33 -4.53 -20.08 -4.83
C SER A 33 -4.81 -19.59 -6.25
N SER A 34 -4.36 -18.38 -6.58
CA SER A 34 -4.45 -17.78 -7.92
C SER A 34 -3.08 -17.28 -8.38
N VAL A 35 -2.89 -17.19 -9.69
CA VAL A 35 -1.70 -16.59 -10.31
C VAL A 35 -2.13 -15.36 -11.09
N VAL A 36 -1.48 -14.22 -10.81
CA VAL A 36 -1.71 -12.96 -11.51
C VAL A 36 -0.45 -12.59 -12.27
N THR A 37 -0.54 -12.56 -13.60
CA THR A 37 0.56 -12.16 -14.47
C THR A 37 0.57 -10.64 -14.62
N VAL A 38 1.65 -10.00 -14.17
CA VAL A 38 1.85 -8.56 -14.26
C VAL A 38 2.81 -8.24 -15.41
N PRO A 39 2.36 -7.48 -16.42
CA PRO A 39 3.23 -7.05 -17.51
C PRO A 39 4.47 -6.26 -17.02
N PRO A 40 5.59 -6.27 -17.76
CA PRO A 40 6.84 -5.64 -17.32
C PRO A 40 6.75 -4.13 -17.11
N ASN A 41 5.87 -3.46 -17.86
CA ASN A 41 5.66 -2.00 -17.82
C ASN A 41 4.70 -1.54 -16.72
N VAL A 42 4.12 -2.45 -15.93
CA VAL A 42 3.16 -2.10 -14.88
C VAL A 42 3.91 -1.88 -13.56
N PRO A 43 3.79 -0.73 -12.88
CA PRO A 43 4.41 -0.54 -11.57
C PRO A 43 3.67 -1.35 -10.50
N ILE A 44 4.42 -2.08 -9.67
CA ILE A 44 3.89 -2.69 -8.44
C ILE A 44 4.18 -1.71 -7.30
N VAL A 45 3.13 -1.30 -6.59
CA VAL A 45 3.22 -0.33 -5.49
C VAL A 45 2.98 -1.03 -4.17
N THR A 46 3.86 -0.80 -3.19
CA THR A 46 3.72 -1.34 -1.84
C THR A 46 3.77 -0.19 -0.82
N LEU A 47 2.82 -0.18 0.11
CA LEU A 47 2.83 0.78 1.21
C LEU A 47 3.96 0.43 2.20
N THR A 48 4.74 1.43 2.57
CA THR A 48 5.80 1.30 3.58
C THR A 48 5.51 2.23 4.75
N PRO A 49 5.97 1.92 5.97
CA PRO A 49 5.82 2.83 7.10
C PRO A 49 6.39 4.22 6.77
N ALA A 50 5.61 5.25 7.06
CA ALA A 50 5.97 6.65 6.85
C ALA A 50 6.11 7.37 8.19
N LYS A 51 6.93 8.43 8.21
CA LYS A 51 7.07 9.37 9.32
C LYS A 51 6.23 10.62 9.04
N ARG A 52 5.85 11.35 10.08
CA ARG A 52 5.15 12.64 9.92
C ARG A 52 5.96 13.64 9.08
N SER A 53 7.29 13.60 9.17
CA SER A 53 8.20 14.43 8.37
C SER A 53 8.12 14.17 6.87
N ASP A 54 7.56 13.03 6.43
CA ASP A 54 7.43 12.70 5.02
C ASP A 54 6.25 13.46 4.37
N LEU A 55 5.35 14.02 5.17
CA LEU A 55 4.25 14.87 4.73
C LEU A 55 4.72 16.32 4.60
N THR A 56 5.28 16.65 3.44
CA THR A 56 5.75 18.00 3.11
C THR A 56 4.84 18.67 2.09
N PRO A 57 4.79 20.02 2.03
CA PRO A 57 4.10 20.74 0.97
C PRO A 57 4.51 20.24 -0.43
N GLY A 58 3.54 20.20 -1.34
CA GLY A 58 3.74 19.75 -2.73
C GLY A 58 3.64 18.24 -2.97
N LYS A 59 3.68 17.41 -1.93
CA LYS A 59 3.45 15.96 -2.07
C LYS A 59 1.96 15.64 -2.13
N LYS A 60 1.58 14.69 -2.99
CA LYS A 60 0.22 14.15 -2.99
C LYS A 60 0.04 13.23 -1.79
N ALA A 61 -1.14 13.29 -1.17
CA ALA A 61 -1.52 12.42 -0.08
C ALA A 61 -2.96 11.96 -0.23
N PHE A 62 -3.22 10.71 0.15
CA PHE A 62 -4.55 10.16 0.31
C PHE A 62 -4.86 10.05 1.80
N ILE A 63 -6.00 10.59 2.22
CA ILE A 63 -6.40 10.66 3.63
C ILE A 63 -7.75 9.96 3.79
N VAL A 64 -7.76 8.90 4.59
CA VAL A 64 -9.01 8.33 5.12
C VAL A 64 -9.32 9.09 6.40
N ALA A 65 -10.38 9.89 6.39
CA ALA A 65 -10.79 10.68 7.53
C ALA A 65 -12.27 10.44 7.89
N THR A 66 -12.57 10.61 9.17
CA THR A 66 -13.95 10.56 9.68
C THR A 66 -14.40 11.98 10.00
N PRO A 67 -15.63 12.39 9.62
CA PRO A 67 -16.19 13.66 10.05
C PRO A 67 -16.20 13.77 11.59
N ALA A 68 -15.96 14.96 12.08
CA ALA A 68 -16.04 15.33 13.49
C ALA A 68 -16.97 16.54 13.67
N SER A 69 -16.96 17.15 14.85
CA SER A 69 -17.79 18.33 15.14
C SER A 69 -17.40 19.53 14.29
N GLN A 70 -18.38 20.37 13.98
CA GLN A 70 -18.16 21.69 13.37
C GLN A 70 -17.40 21.67 12.04
N GLY A 71 -17.66 20.66 11.19
CA GLY A 71 -17.06 20.57 9.86
C GLY A 71 -15.57 20.18 9.86
N THR A 72 -15.06 19.72 11.00
CA THR A 72 -13.69 19.20 11.11
C THR A 72 -13.63 17.72 10.75
N TYR A 73 -12.43 17.22 10.48
CA TYR A 73 -12.18 15.82 10.14
C TYR A 73 -11.01 15.28 10.97
N VAL A 74 -11.14 14.04 11.43
CA VAL A 74 -10.06 13.31 12.11
C VAL A 74 -9.47 12.31 11.13
N ALA A 75 -8.19 12.48 10.80
CA ALA A 75 -7.47 11.56 9.92
C ALA A 75 -7.19 10.23 10.64
N GLN A 76 -7.69 9.13 10.07
CA GLN A 76 -7.47 7.76 10.55
C GLN A 76 -6.23 7.14 9.89
N ARG A 77 -6.04 7.44 8.60
CA ARG A 77 -4.90 6.96 7.83
C ARG A 77 -4.46 8.01 6.83
N VAL A 78 -3.15 8.23 6.76
CA VAL A 78 -2.53 9.12 5.78
C VAL A 78 -1.52 8.31 4.98
N VAL A 79 -1.68 8.30 3.66
CA VAL A 79 -0.74 7.70 2.73
C VAL A 79 -0.13 8.82 1.90
N VAL A 80 1.19 8.97 1.97
CA VAL A 80 1.91 10.05 1.27
C VAL A 80 2.67 9.47 0.10
N GLU A 81 2.68 10.21 -1.00
CA GLU A 81 3.50 9.91 -2.17
C GLU A 81 4.99 9.79 -1.80
N LYS A 82 5.60 8.71 -2.28
CA LYS A 82 7.02 8.45 -2.14
C LYS A 82 7.65 8.34 -3.53
N ASN A 83 8.69 9.12 -3.78
CA ASN A 83 9.47 9.11 -5.02
C ASN A 83 8.61 9.27 -6.30
N GLY A 84 7.59 10.14 -6.29
CA GLY A 84 6.73 10.35 -7.47
C GLY A 84 5.60 9.33 -7.64
N VAL A 85 5.53 8.30 -6.78
CA VAL A 85 4.51 7.25 -6.87
C VAL A 85 3.28 7.65 -6.06
N VAL A 86 2.21 8.02 -6.78
CA VAL A 86 0.90 8.32 -6.21
C VAL A 86 0.21 7.04 -5.76
N ALA A 87 -0.45 7.07 -4.61
CA ALA A 87 -1.17 5.91 -4.09
C ALA A 87 -2.34 5.51 -5.03
N PRO A 88 -2.55 4.21 -5.31
CA PRO A 88 -3.57 3.72 -6.23
C PRO A 88 -4.97 3.61 -5.58
N MET A 89 -5.36 4.58 -4.76
CA MET A 89 -6.65 4.58 -4.05
C MET A 89 -7.74 5.32 -4.83
#